data_AF-A0A2V8SGA6-F1
#
_entry.id   AF-A0A2V8SGA6-F1
#
_cell.length_a   1.000
_cell.length_b   1.000
_cell.length_c   1.000
_cell.angle_alpha   90.00
_cell.angle_beta   90.00
_cell.angle_gamma   90.00
#
_symmetry.space_group_name_H-M   'P 1'
#
loop_
_entity.id
_entity.type
_entity.pdbx_description
1 polymer ?
#
loop_
_entity_poly.entity_id
_entity_poly.type
_entity_poly.pdbx_seq_one_letter_code
_entity_poly.pdbx_strand_id
1 'polypeptide(L)'
;MNPESYTLGIEEEFQIVDPQTRELRSHVSAILEEGRRILGEQVKPEMIQSQVEVGTGICRNITEARADITNLRSVISMLARNNGLRIVAASTHPISHWSDQRIFDDAHYTLLIEELQMVARSLLIFGLHVHVGVADRDRQVHIMNAARYFLPHVLALSTSSPFWLGVNTGLKS
;
A
#
# COMPACT_ATOMS: atom_id res chain seq x y z
N MET A 1 -5.83 -25.61 13.90
CA MET A 1 -6.82 -24.88 13.08
C MET A 1 -7.59 -25.90 12.26
N ASN A 2 -8.87 -25.66 11.99
CA ASN A 2 -9.63 -26.52 11.09
C ASN A 2 -8.97 -26.44 9.69
N PRO A 3 -8.56 -27.54 9.05
CA PRO A 3 -7.87 -27.51 7.75
C PRO A 3 -8.65 -26.80 6.62
N GLU A 4 -9.94 -26.52 6.83
CA GLU A 4 -10.81 -25.80 5.89
C GLU A 4 -11.02 -24.31 6.20
N SER A 5 -10.48 -23.76 7.29
CA SER A 5 -10.67 -22.35 7.63
C SER A 5 -9.67 -21.45 6.90
N TYR A 6 -10.17 -20.53 6.07
CA TYR A 6 -9.38 -19.44 5.51
C TYR A 6 -9.34 -18.24 6.46
N THR A 7 -8.24 -17.50 6.42
CA THR A 7 -8.12 -16.18 7.07
C THR A 7 -7.75 -15.12 6.04
N LEU A 8 -7.98 -13.86 6.38
CA LEU A 8 -7.67 -12.70 5.53
C LEU A 8 -6.72 -11.75 6.26
N GLY A 9 -5.77 -11.19 5.52
CA GLY A 9 -5.02 -9.99 5.90
C GLY A 9 -5.03 -9.03 4.73
N ILE A 10 -5.20 -7.73 4.96
CA ILE A 10 -5.22 -6.73 3.89
C ILE A 10 -4.26 -5.60 4.24
N GLU A 11 -3.39 -5.26 3.30
CA GLU A 11 -2.47 -4.13 3.39
C GLU A 11 -2.87 -3.08 2.35
N GLU A 12 -2.87 -1.81 2.74
CA GLU A 12 -3.13 -0.68 1.86
C GLU A 12 -2.02 0.36 1.99
N GLU A 13 -1.50 0.77 0.83
CA GLU A 13 -0.49 1.81 0.71
C GLU A 13 -1.14 3.12 0.28
N PHE A 14 -0.95 4.17 1.08
CA PHE A 14 -1.52 5.48 0.81
C PHE A 14 -0.45 6.51 0.45
N GLN A 15 -0.78 7.35 -0.51
CA GLN A 15 -0.01 8.53 -0.91
C GLN A 15 -0.23 9.64 0.10
N ILE A 16 0.84 10.25 0.63
CA ILE A 16 0.78 11.45 1.48
C ILE A 16 0.90 12.70 0.59
N VAL A 17 -0.16 13.50 0.53
CA VAL A 17 -0.31 14.60 -0.44
C VAL A 17 -0.53 15.94 0.27
N ASP A 18 0.11 16.99 -0.26
CA ASP A 18 -0.20 18.37 0.09
C ASP A 18 -1.50 18.80 -0.62
N PRO A 19 -2.57 19.18 0.10
CA PRO A 19 -3.84 19.55 -0.53
C PRO A 19 -3.76 20.84 -1.37
N GLN A 20 -2.76 21.70 -1.18
CA GLN A 20 -2.58 22.93 -1.93
C GLN A 20 -1.83 22.69 -3.25
N THR A 21 -0.67 22.03 -3.20
CA THR A 21 0.14 21.76 -4.40
C THR A 21 -0.33 20.52 -5.15
N ARG A 22 -1.02 19.60 -4.47
CA ARG A 22 -1.41 18.26 -4.94
C ARG A 22 -0.22 17.35 -5.25
N GLU A 23 0.95 17.68 -4.71
CA GLU A 23 2.14 16.86 -4.84
C GLU A 23 2.32 15.99 -3.61
N LEU A 24 3.09 14.92 -3.80
CA LEU A 24 3.57 14.09 -2.70
C LEU A 24 4.42 14.92 -1.71
N ARG A 25 4.30 14.57 -0.43
CA ARG A 25 5.09 15.15 0.65
C ARG A 25 5.79 14.07 1.44
N SER A 26 7.12 14.16 1.50
CA SER A 26 7.95 13.36 2.40
C SER A 26 7.83 13.87 3.84
N HIS A 27 6.72 13.52 4.51
CA HIS A 27 6.42 13.89 5.90
C HIS A 27 5.92 12.70 6.73
N VAL A 28 6.20 11.47 6.29
CA VAL A 28 5.62 10.28 6.91
C VAL A 28 6.07 10.08 8.36
N SER A 29 7.23 10.59 8.79
CA SER A 29 7.76 10.36 10.13
C SER A 29 6.81 10.78 11.26
N ALA A 30 6.19 11.97 11.17
CA ALA A 30 5.23 12.44 12.16
C ALA A 30 3.93 11.63 12.17
N ILE A 31 3.45 11.23 10.98
CA ILE A 31 2.26 10.38 10.83
C ILE A 31 2.53 8.97 11.38
N LEU A 32 3.72 8.42 11.14
CA LEU A 32 4.12 7.10 11.61
C LEU A 32 4.35 7.04 13.12
N GLU A 33 4.94 8.07 13.72
CA GLU A 33 5.17 8.10 15.16
C GLU A 33 3.84 8.04 15.92
N GLU A 34 2.92 8.95 15.60
CA GLU A 34 1.59 8.97 16.21
C GLU A 34 0.74 7.77 15.77
N GLY A 35 0.90 7.33 14.52
CA GLY A 35 0.26 6.12 13.99
C GLY A 35 0.64 4.89 14.80
N ARG A 36 1.93 4.65 15.05
CA ARG A 36 2.41 3.52 15.84
C ARG A 36 1.88 3.56 17.27
N ARG A 37 1.71 4.75 17.84
CA ARG A 37 1.12 4.90 19.18
C ARG A 37 -0.35 4.45 19.24
N ILE A 38 -1.10 4.62 18.16
CA ILE A 38 -2.55 4.31 18.09
C ILE A 38 -2.81 2.90 17.53
N LEU A 39 -2.08 2.51 16.49
CA LEU A 39 -2.30 1.31 15.68
C LEU A 39 -1.24 0.22 15.90
N GLY A 40 -0.16 0.51 16.62
CA GLY A 40 0.94 -0.43 16.84
C GLY A 40 1.59 -0.88 15.52
N GLU A 41 1.73 -2.18 15.35
CA GLU A 41 2.34 -2.83 14.18
C GLU A 41 1.46 -2.80 12.91
N GLN A 42 0.22 -2.32 13.02
CA GLN A 42 -0.69 -2.20 11.87
C GLN A 42 -0.36 -0.99 10.97
N VAL A 43 0.67 -0.21 11.28
CA VAL A 43 1.16 0.89 10.45
C VAL A 43 2.67 0.79 10.32
N LYS A 44 3.17 0.90 9.08
CA LYS A 44 4.59 0.74 8.78
C LYS A 44 5.09 1.85 7.86
N PRO A 45 6.37 2.24 7.99
CA PRO A 45 7.04 2.98 6.94
C PRO A 45 7.11 2.12 5.68
N GLU A 46 7.15 2.78 4.53
CA GLU A 46 7.55 2.16 3.28
C GLU A 46 8.85 2.77 2.75
N MET A 47 9.41 2.18 1.69
CA MET A 47 10.66 2.62 1.06
C MET A 47 10.66 4.11 0.76
N ILE A 48 9.50 4.66 0.34
CA ILE A 48 9.36 6.06 -0.02
C ILE A 48 8.66 6.83 1.11
N GLN A 49 9.27 7.92 1.59
CA GLN A 49 8.75 8.72 2.71
C GLN A 49 7.46 9.49 2.44
N SER A 50 6.92 9.44 1.22
CA SER A 50 5.62 9.99 0.87
C SER A 50 4.51 8.92 0.88
N GLN A 51 4.82 7.75 1.44
CA GLN A 51 3.93 6.59 1.50
C GLN A 51 3.76 6.13 2.93
N VAL A 52 2.54 5.70 3.27
CA VAL A 52 2.25 5.00 4.52
C VAL A 52 1.51 3.70 4.20
N GLU A 53 1.98 2.60 4.76
CA GLU A 53 1.29 1.32 4.70
C GLU A 53 0.50 1.11 5.99
N VAL A 54 -0.73 0.59 5.86
CA VAL A 54 -1.46 0.01 6.98
C VAL A 54 -1.92 -1.40 6.66
N GLY A 55 -1.92 -2.26 7.68
CA GLY A 55 -2.29 -3.67 7.57
C GLY A 55 -3.34 -4.07 8.60
N THR A 56 -4.35 -4.84 8.18
CA THR A 56 -5.29 -5.47 9.12
C THR A 56 -4.57 -6.48 10.01
N GLY A 57 -5.20 -6.83 11.13
CA GLY A 57 -4.90 -8.08 11.80
C GLY A 57 -5.29 -9.30 10.93
N ILE A 58 -5.17 -10.49 11.52
CA ILE A 58 -5.67 -11.72 10.89
C ILE A 58 -7.19 -11.78 11.10
N CYS A 59 -7.95 -11.57 10.03
CA CYS A 59 -9.40 -11.60 10.03
C CYS A 59 -9.96 -12.97 9.64
N ARG A 60 -11.08 -13.37 10.23
CA ARG A 60 -11.75 -14.65 9.94
C ARG A 60 -12.69 -14.58 8.74
N ASN A 61 -13.11 -13.39 8.36
CA ASN A 61 -14.04 -13.14 7.26
C ASN A 61 -13.99 -11.67 6.82
N ILE A 62 -14.72 -11.36 5.74
CA ILE A 62 -14.77 -10.02 5.13
C ILE A 62 -15.42 -8.96 6.03
N THR A 63 -16.28 -9.35 6.98
CA THR A 63 -16.93 -8.40 7.90
C THR A 63 -15.92 -7.85 8.89
N GLU A 64 -15.07 -8.73 9.45
CA GLU A 64 -13.95 -8.32 10.30
C GLU A 64 -12.94 -7.48 9.53
N ALA A 65 -12.52 -7.93 8.34
CA ALA A 65 -11.57 -7.18 7.52
C ALA A 65 -12.09 -5.79 7.16
N ARG A 66 -13.40 -5.66 6.84
CA ARG A 66 -14.03 -4.37 6.58
C ARG A 66 -14.00 -3.44 7.80
N ALA A 67 -14.31 -3.96 8.98
CA ALA A 67 -14.30 -3.16 10.20
C ALA A 67 -12.88 -2.64 10.50
N ASP A 68 -11.88 -3.52 10.37
CA ASP A 68 -10.47 -3.19 10.61
C ASP A 68 -9.95 -2.14 9.62
N ILE A 69 -10.11 -2.36 8.30
CA ILE A 69 -9.75 -1.39 7.25
C ILE A 69 -10.43 -0.03 7.47
N THR A 70 -11.71 -0.03 7.84
CA THR A 70 -12.44 1.23 8.08
C THR A 70 -11.80 2.01 9.22
N ASN A 71 -11.40 1.32 10.29
CA ASN A 71 -10.68 1.94 11.41
C ASN A 71 -9.31 2.47 10.96
N LEU A 72 -8.50 1.64 10.29
CA LEU A 72 -7.16 2.01 9.81
C LEU A 72 -7.20 3.25 8.92
N ARG A 73 -8.10 3.27 7.91
CA ARG A 73 -8.31 4.43 7.03
C ARG A 73 -8.73 5.68 7.80
N SER A 74 -9.61 5.54 8.78
CA SER A 74 -10.09 6.66 9.59
C SER A 74 -8.97 7.27 10.42
N VAL A 75 -8.17 6.44 11.07
CA VAL A 75 -7.02 6.88 11.88
C VAL A 75 -5.98 7.58 11.00
N ILE A 76 -5.51 6.94 9.93
CA ILE A 76 -4.48 7.54 9.07
C ILE A 76 -4.98 8.83 8.39
N SER A 77 -6.24 8.88 7.94
CA SER A 77 -6.81 10.10 7.37
C SER A 77 -6.84 11.25 8.38
N MET A 78 -7.21 10.96 9.64
CA MET A 78 -7.18 11.94 10.72
C MET A 78 -5.75 12.43 11.01
N LEU A 79 -4.77 11.52 11.10
CA LEU A 79 -3.38 11.87 11.36
C LEU A 79 -2.78 12.73 10.25
N ALA A 80 -3.05 12.39 8.98
CA ALA A 80 -2.65 13.22 7.85
C ALA A 80 -3.28 14.63 7.94
N ARG A 81 -4.58 14.71 8.24
CA ARG A 81 -5.30 16.00 8.37
C ARG A 81 -4.74 16.89 9.49
N ASN A 82 -4.39 16.30 10.64
CA ASN A 82 -3.80 17.03 11.76
C ASN A 82 -2.46 17.69 11.41
N ASN A 83 -1.75 17.13 10.42
CA ASN A 83 -0.50 17.67 9.88
C ASN A 83 -0.70 18.54 8.63
N GLY A 84 -1.95 18.92 8.30
CA GLY A 84 -2.27 19.72 7.12
C GLY A 84 -2.22 18.96 5.79
N LEU A 85 -2.07 17.63 5.83
CA LEU A 85 -1.90 16.76 4.66
C LEU A 85 -3.18 15.97 4.37
N ARG A 86 -3.18 15.23 3.26
CA ARG A 86 -4.25 14.28 2.89
C ARG A 86 -3.64 12.95 2.46
N ILE A 87 -4.48 11.91 2.50
CA ILE A 87 -4.16 10.62 1.91
C ILE A 87 -4.92 10.40 0.61
N VAL A 88 -4.29 9.73 -0.35
CA VAL A 88 -4.91 9.30 -1.61
C VAL A 88 -4.63 7.80 -1.81
N ALA A 89 -5.64 7.08 -2.26
CA ALA A 89 -5.56 5.67 -2.64
C ALA A 89 -5.66 5.55 -4.16
N ALA A 90 -4.52 5.38 -4.82
CA ALA A 90 -4.41 5.17 -6.26
C ALA A 90 -3.05 4.54 -6.58
N SER A 91 -2.96 3.71 -7.62
CA SER A 91 -1.75 2.92 -7.86
C SER A 91 -0.53 3.73 -8.32
N THR A 92 -0.73 4.96 -8.82
CA THR A 92 0.34 5.91 -9.12
C THR A 92 -0.04 7.32 -8.67
N HIS A 93 0.97 8.15 -8.37
CA HIS A 93 0.75 9.59 -8.21
C HIS A 93 0.78 10.27 -9.59
N PRO A 94 -0.22 11.12 -9.93
CA PRO A 94 -0.37 11.59 -11.30
C PRO A 94 0.71 12.55 -11.78
N ILE A 95 1.30 13.37 -10.89
CA ILE A 95 2.18 14.50 -11.29
C ILE A 95 3.54 14.56 -10.60
N SER A 96 3.75 13.82 -9.51
CA SER A 96 4.98 13.96 -8.70
C SER A 96 6.09 13.12 -9.29
N HIS A 97 7.30 13.67 -9.31
CA HIS A 97 8.45 12.97 -9.85
C HIS A 97 9.08 12.04 -8.81
N TRP A 98 9.42 10.83 -9.23
CA TRP A 98 10.01 9.80 -8.36
C TRP A 98 11.37 10.25 -7.79
N SER A 99 12.16 11.00 -8.56
CA SER A 99 13.49 11.46 -8.12
C SER A 99 13.45 12.46 -6.98
N ASP A 100 12.32 13.13 -6.77
CA ASP A 100 12.15 14.13 -5.72
C ASP A 100 11.72 13.48 -4.41
N GLN A 101 11.38 12.18 -4.44
CA GLN A 101 10.93 11.45 -3.28
C GLN A 101 12.11 10.98 -2.43
N ARG A 102 11.99 11.17 -1.12
CA ARG A 102 13.00 10.71 -0.17
C ARG A 102 12.80 9.24 0.14
N ILE A 103 13.90 8.51 0.16
CA ILE A 103 13.93 7.11 0.60
C ILE A 103 14.00 7.08 2.13
N PHE A 104 13.33 6.10 2.73
CA PHE A 104 13.39 5.84 4.16
C PHE A 104 14.76 5.26 4.52
N ASP A 105 15.37 5.77 5.59
CA ASP A 105 16.71 5.37 6.00
C ASP A 105 16.68 4.00 6.69
N ASP A 106 16.77 2.95 5.87
CA ASP A 106 16.80 1.55 6.30
C ASP A 106 17.84 0.77 5.47
N ALA A 107 18.58 -0.12 6.13
CA ALA A 107 19.63 -0.91 5.49
C ALA A 107 19.09 -1.86 4.41
N HIS A 108 17.89 -2.41 4.60
CA HIS A 108 17.22 -3.28 3.63
C HIS A 108 16.87 -2.51 2.35
N TYR A 109 16.30 -1.31 2.47
CA TYR A 109 15.99 -0.47 1.29
C TYR A 109 17.25 -0.01 0.57
N THR A 110 18.32 0.29 1.31
CA THR A 110 19.63 0.64 0.72
C THR A 110 20.15 -0.51 -0.17
N LEU A 111 20.15 -1.75 0.33
CA LEU A 111 20.54 -2.92 -0.44
C LEU A 111 19.66 -3.11 -1.69
N LEU A 112 18.34 -2.99 -1.54
CA LEU A 112 17.40 -3.14 -2.66
C LEU A 112 17.64 -2.11 -3.77
N ILE A 113 18.00 -0.88 -3.39
CA ILE A 113 18.36 0.21 -4.30
C ILE A 113 19.71 -0.05 -4.98
N GLU A 114 20.67 -0.65 -4.28
CA GLU A 114 21.96 -1.05 -4.84
C GLU A 114 21.81 -2.21 -5.83
N GLU A 115 20.91 -3.16 -5.58
CA GLU A 115 20.69 -4.30 -6.48
C GLU A 115 19.88 -3.93 -7.73
N LEU A 116 18.77 -3.20 -7.56
CA LEU A 116 17.81 -2.92 -8.63
C LEU A 116 18.06 -1.59 -9.36
N GLN A 117 18.94 -0.75 -8.81
CA GLN A 117 19.37 0.51 -9.41
C GLN A 117 18.19 1.41 -9.81
N MET A 118 18.08 1.75 -11.09
CA MET A 118 17.04 2.68 -11.58
C MET A 118 15.63 2.14 -11.38
N VAL A 119 15.45 0.81 -11.41
CA VAL A 119 14.13 0.19 -11.22
C VAL A 119 13.60 0.58 -9.85
N ALA A 120 14.33 0.28 -8.77
CA ALA A 120 13.93 0.64 -7.41
C ALA A 120 13.74 2.15 -7.22
N ARG A 121 14.63 3.00 -7.78
CA ARG A 121 14.51 4.47 -7.65
C ARG A 121 13.25 5.03 -8.31
N SER A 122 12.78 4.40 -9.39
CA SER A 122 11.61 4.86 -10.14
C SER A 122 10.28 4.27 -9.68
N LEU A 123 10.30 3.34 -8.72
CA LEU A 123 9.10 2.65 -8.19
C LEU A 123 8.30 3.57 -7.27
N LEU A 124 7.54 4.50 -7.85
CA LEU A 124 6.55 5.32 -7.14
C LEU A 124 5.14 4.78 -7.39
N ILE A 125 4.91 3.55 -6.93
CA ILE A 125 3.64 2.83 -7.06
C ILE A 125 3.05 2.54 -5.68
N PHE A 126 1.73 2.33 -5.62
CA PHE A 126 1.01 2.09 -4.38
C PHE A 126 0.06 0.90 -4.57
N GLY A 127 0.08 -0.02 -3.63
CA GLY A 127 -0.62 -1.30 -3.69
C GLY A 127 -1.79 -1.44 -2.71
N LEU A 128 -2.65 -2.40 -3.05
CA LEU A 128 -3.51 -3.08 -2.09
C LEU A 128 -3.18 -4.57 -2.17
N HIS A 129 -2.79 -5.15 -1.04
CA HIS A 129 -2.43 -6.56 -0.95
C HIS A 129 -3.50 -7.31 -0.17
N VAL A 130 -3.95 -8.46 -0.68
CA VAL A 130 -4.87 -9.35 0.03
C VAL A 130 -4.17 -10.68 0.27
N HIS A 131 -3.91 -10.97 1.53
CA HIS A 131 -3.33 -12.21 2.01
C HIS A 131 -4.45 -13.17 2.40
N VAL A 132 -4.42 -14.38 1.85
CA VAL A 132 -5.36 -15.44 2.22
C VAL A 132 -4.58 -16.57 2.89
N GLY A 133 -4.86 -16.81 4.17
CA GLY A 133 -4.30 -17.92 4.92
C GLY A 133 -4.94 -19.24 4.49
N VAL A 134 -4.11 -20.21 4.09
CA VAL A 134 -4.53 -21.56 3.68
C VAL A 134 -3.67 -22.57 4.42
N ALA A 135 -4.27 -23.50 5.16
CA ALA A 135 -3.52 -24.42 6.01
C ALA A 135 -2.73 -25.49 5.22
N ASP A 136 -3.30 -25.97 4.11
CA ASP A 136 -2.72 -27.04 3.31
C ASP A 136 -1.83 -26.50 2.18
N ARG A 137 -0.59 -27.01 2.07
CA ARG A 137 0.42 -26.50 1.14
C ARG A 137 0.13 -26.88 -0.31
N ASP A 138 -0.35 -28.08 -0.57
CA ASP A 138 -0.68 -28.50 -1.94
C ASP A 138 -1.87 -27.67 -2.47
N ARG A 139 -2.84 -27.39 -1.59
CA ARG A 139 -3.95 -26.48 -1.85
C ARG A 139 -3.47 -25.05 -2.13
N GLN A 140 -2.47 -24.54 -1.41
CA GLN A 140 -1.88 -23.22 -1.71
C GLN A 140 -1.37 -23.16 -3.16
N VAL A 141 -0.62 -24.17 -3.60
CA VAL A 141 -0.09 -24.24 -4.97
C VAL A 141 -1.22 -24.30 -6.00
N HIS A 142 -2.24 -25.13 -5.76
CA HIS A 142 -3.40 -25.22 -6.65
C HIS A 142 -4.18 -23.89 -6.74
N ILE A 143 -4.39 -23.21 -5.61
CA ILE A 143 -5.05 -21.90 -5.58
C ILE A 143 -4.22 -20.86 -6.34
N MET A 144 -2.89 -20.80 -6.14
CA MET A 144 -2.03 -19.86 -6.85
C MET A 144 -2.04 -20.09 -8.37
N ASN A 145 -2.05 -21.35 -8.80
CA ASN A 145 -2.16 -21.69 -10.22
C ASN A 145 -3.51 -21.25 -10.80
N ALA A 146 -4.61 -21.45 -10.08
CA ALA A 146 -5.92 -21.00 -10.51
C ALA A 146 -6.06 -19.46 -10.49
N ALA A 147 -5.46 -18.78 -9.50
CA ALA A 147 -5.52 -17.33 -9.34
C ALA A 147 -4.96 -16.60 -10.57
N ARG A 148 -3.94 -17.16 -11.25
CA ARG A 148 -3.36 -16.60 -12.48
C ARG A 148 -4.40 -16.33 -13.58
N TYR A 149 -5.43 -17.17 -13.67
CA TYR A 149 -6.54 -16.96 -14.61
C TYR A 149 -7.37 -15.72 -14.26
N PHE A 150 -7.51 -15.42 -12.98
CA PHE A 150 -8.31 -14.29 -12.48
C PHE A 150 -7.55 -12.97 -12.42
N LEU A 151 -6.21 -12.98 -12.46
CA LEU A 151 -5.40 -11.75 -12.37
C LEU A 151 -5.82 -10.64 -13.33
N PRO A 152 -6.10 -10.89 -14.64
CA PRO A 152 -6.54 -9.83 -15.55
C PRO A 152 -7.90 -9.23 -15.16
N HIS A 153 -8.79 -10.03 -14.57
CA HIS A 153 -10.10 -9.59 -14.12
C HIS A 153 -10.00 -8.71 -12.88
N VAL A 154 -9.16 -9.12 -11.92
CA VAL A 154 -8.87 -8.33 -10.72
C VAL A 154 -8.23 -7.00 -11.12
N LEU A 155 -7.22 -7.05 -12.00
CA LEU A 155 -6.55 -5.85 -12.52
C LEU A 155 -7.54 -4.88 -13.17
N ALA A 156 -8.44 -5.39 -14.02
CA ALA A 156 -9.45 -4.56 -14.69
C ALA A 156 -10.44 -3.90 -13.71
N LEU A 157 -10.73 -4.53 -12.57
CA LEU A 157 -11.60 -3.98 -11.53
C LEU A 157 -10.88 -3.00 -10.61
N SER A 158 -9.57 -3.17 -10.42
CA SER A 158 -8.77 -2.36 -9.50
C SER A 158 -8.12 -1.14 -10.13
N THR A 159 -8.40 -0.83 -11.41
CA THR A 159 -7.63 0.18 -12.14
C THR A 159 -7.70 1.57 -11.52
N SER A 160 -6.55 2.17 -11.23
CA SER A 160 -6.45 3.52 -10.66
C SER A 160 -5.20 4.32 -11.05
N SER A 161 -4.39 3.85 -12.02
CA SER A 161 -3.15 4.54 -12.48
C SER A 161 -3.11 4.95 -13.97
N PRO A 162 -4.06 5.76 -14.48
CA PRO A 162 -4.00 6.20 -15.88
C PRO A 162 -2.92 7.25 -16.15
N PHE A 163 -2.37 7.90 -15.13
CA PHE A 163 -1.41 9.01 -15.26
C PHE A 163 -0.05 8.69 -14.63
N TRP A 164 1.01 9.22 -15.24
CA TRP A 164 2.39 9.16 -14.74
C TRP A 164 3.15 10.42 -15.15
N LEU A 165 3.77 11.13 -14.20
CA LEU A 165 4.57 12.33 -14.43
C LEU A 165 3.84 13.41 -15.28
N GLY A 166 2.54 13.61 -15.02
CA GLY A 166 1.68 14.56 -15.70
C GLY A 166 1.16 14.09 -17.06
N VAL A 167 1.49 12.87 -17.49
CA VAL A 167 1.12 12.34 -18.80
C VAL A 167 0.01 11.30 -18.66
N ASN A 168 -1.02 11.40 -19.52
CA ASN A 168 -1.96 10.29 -19.72
C ASN A 168 -1.23 9.17 -20.45
N THR A 169 -1.00 8.06 -19.76
CA THR A 169 -0.20 6.93 -20.26
C THR A 169 -0.90 6.15 -21.36
N GLY A 170 -2.22 6.30 -21.49
CA GLY A 170 -3.06 5.42 -22.32
C GLY A 170 -3.31 4.04 -21.70
N LEU A 171 -2.73 3.74 -20.53
CA LEU A 171 -2.90 2.49 -19.80
C LEU A 171 -4.03 2.61 -18.77
N LYS A 172 -4.61 1.46 -18.41
CA LYS A 172 -5.56 1.31 -17.31
C LYS A 172 -5.14 0.11 -16.48
N SER A 173 -4.66 0.38 -15.27
CA SER A 173 -4.12 -0.58 -14.31
C SER A 173 -4.36 -0.07 -12.91
#